data_AF-A0A662KC46-F1
#
_entry.id   AF-A0A662KC46-F1
#
_cell.length_a   1.000
_cell.length_b   1.000
_cell.length_c   1.000
_cell.angle_alpha   90.00
_cell.angle_beta   90.00
_cell.angle_gamma   90.00
#
_symmetry.space_group_name_H-M   'P 1'
#
loop_
_entity.id
_entity.type
_entity.pdbx_description
1 polymer ?
#
loop_
_entity_poly.entity_id
_entity_poly.type
_entity_poly.pdbx_seq_one_letter_code
_entity_poly.pdbx_strand_id
1 'polypeptide(L)' 'KTLDHARSMWLAECAFGYAKDFLKEGGNFVCKVFEGEDLDKFKRNLRSFFSTVKCYNPRASRKYSSEIYIIAKTFKQKNI' A
#
# COMPACT_ATOMS: atom_id res chain seq x y z
N LYS A 1 2.97 -18.67 6.56
CA LYS A 1 3.80 -17.44 6.67
C LYS A 1 4.09 -16.83 5.30
N THR A 2 4.96 -17.41 4.46
CA THR A 2 5.28 -16.82 3.12
C THR A 2 4.05 -16.74 2.20
N LEU A 3 3.19 -17.76 2.20
CA LEU A 3 1.96 -17.76 1.40
C LEU A 3 0.95 -16.68 1.86
N ASP A 4 0.87 -16.41 3.16
CA ASP A 4 -0.05 -15.40 3.72
C ASP A 4 0.41 -13.99 3.35
N HIS A 5 1.73 -13.76 3.32
CA HIS A 5 2.32 -12.49 2.90
C HIS A 5 2.05 -12.24 1.40
N ALA A 6 2.27 -13.24 0.55
CA ALA A 6 2.02 -13.14 -0.89
C ALA A 6 0.53 -12.87 -1.19
N ARG A 7 -0.39 -13.56 -0.51
CA ARG A 7 -1.84 -13.32 -0.65
C ARG A 7 -2.24 -11.92 -0.19
N SER A 8 -1.71 -11.45 0.93
CA SER A 8 -1.97 -10.11 1.42
C SER A 8 -1.44 -9.04 0.46
N MET A 9 -0.27 -9.25 -0.13
CA MET A 9 0.30 -8.33 -1.10
C MET A 9 -0.54 -8.29 -2.38
N TRP A 10 -0.95 -9.44 -2.89
CA TRP A 10 -1.83 -9.53 -4.06
C TRP A 10 -3.14 -8.76 -3.85
N LEU A 11 -3.77 -8.89 -2.67
CA LEU A 11 -4.96 -8.09 -2.33
C LEU A 11 -4.69 -6.59 -2.30
N ALA A 12 -3.53 -6.17 -1.80
CA ALA A 12 -3.13 -4.76 -1.80
C ALA A 12 -2.88 -4.23 -3.22
N GLU A 13 -2.32 -5.05 -4.11
CA GLU A 13 -2.15 -4.73 -5.53
C GLU A 13 -3.49 -4.60 -6.25
N CYS A 14 -4.44 -5.53 -6.01
CA CYS A 14 -5.80 -5.43 -6.55
C CYS A 14 -6.52 -4.17 -6.05
N ALA A 15 -6.43 -3.88 -4.75
CA ALA A 15 -7.01 -2.67 -4.15
C ALA A 15 -6.40 -1.40 -4.77
N PHE A 16 -5.09 -1.38 -4.99
CA PHE A 16 -4.43 -0.27 -5.69
C PHE A 16 -4.84 -0.19 -7.17
N GLY A 17 -5.11 -1.32 -7.84
CA GLY A 17 -5.70 -1.39 -9.16
C GLY A 17 -6.97 -0.54 -9.25
N TYR A 18 -7.96 -0.86 -8.41
CA TYR A 18 -9.20 -0.09 -8.30
C TYR A 18 -8.97 1.35 -7.86
N ALA A 19 -8.02 1.57 -6.96
CA ALA A 19 -7.70 2.91 -6.49
C ALA A 19 -7.34 3.85 -7.65
N LYS A 20 -6.61 3.38 -8.67
CA LYS A 20 -6.28 4.19 -9.84
C LYS A 20 -7.49 4.62 -10.67
N ASP A 21 -8.52 3.77 -10.71
CA ASP A 21 -9.72 3.99 -11.53
C ASP A 21 -10.74 4.89 -10.81
N PHE A 22 -10.77 4.85 -9.48
CA PHE A 22 -11.81 5.51 -8.67
C PHE A 22 -11.32 6.69 -7.84
N LEU A 23 -10.03 6.83 -7.55
CA LEU A 23 -9.54 8.01 -6.83
C LEU A 23 -9.56 9.25 -7.72
N LYS A 24 -10.18 10.30 -7.20
CA LYS A 24 -10.05 11.65 -7.73
C LYS A 24 -8.63 12.19 -7.47
N GLU A 25 -8.21 13.14 -8.30
CA GLU A 25 -6.99 13.93 -8.08
C GLU A 25 -6.92 14.43 -6.62
N GLY A 26 -5.76 14.30 -6.00
CA GLY A 26 -5.52 14.70 -4.61
C GLY A 26 -6.03 13.72 -3.54
N GLY A 27 -6.74 12.64 -3.90
CA GLY A 27 -7.25 11.68 -2.93
C GLY A 27 -6.16 10.79 -2.29
N ASN A 28 -6.53 10.00 -1.28
CA ASN A 28 -5.60 9.22 -0.48
C ASN A 28 -5.94 7.72 -0.48
N PHE A 29 -4.92 6.87 -0.47
CA PHE A 29 -5.05 5.42 -0.38
C PHE A 29 -4.32 4.91 0.86
N VAL A 30 -4.98 4.06 1.63
CA VAL A 30 -4.42 3.41 2.82
C VAL A 30 -4.64 1.92 2.72
N CYS A 31 -3.59 1.13 2.93
CA CYS A 31 -3.70 -0.33 2.94
C CYS A 31 -2.85 -0.96 4.03
N LYS A 32 -3.35 -2.06 4.58
CA LYS A 32 -2.63 -2.94 5.49
C LYS A 32 -1.90 -4.00 4.69
N VAL A 33 -0.62 -4.20 4.98
CA VAL A 33 0.20 -5.27 4.40
C VAL A 33 1.07 -5.91 5.47
N PHE A 34 1.61 -7.10 5.18
CA PHE A 34 2.65 -7.72 5.99
C PHE A 34 4.03 -7.42 5.39
N GLU A 35 5.01 -7.17 6.25
CA GLU A 35 6.39 -6.96 5.84
C GLU A 35 6.95 -8.21 5.13
N GLY A 36 7.57 -8.01 3.98
CA GLY A 36 8.07 -9.06 3.10
C GLY A 36 8.75 -8.49 1.86
N GLU A 37 9.32 -9.37 1.04
CA GLU A 37 10.19 -9.01 -0.09
C GLU A 37 9.51 -8.10 -1.14
N ASP A 38 8.21 -8.28 -1.36
CA ASP A 38 7.45 -7.52 -2.38
C ASP A 38 7.06 -6.09 -1.93
N LEU A 39 7.23 -5.77 -0.64
CA LEU A 39 6.79 -4.49 -0.08
C LEU A 39 7.44 -3.29 -0.77
N ASP A 40 8.74 -3.35 -1.04
CA ASP A 40 9.45 -2.24 -1.65
C ASP A 40 9.07 -2.05 -3.11
N LYS A 41 8.78 -3.13 -3.84
CA LYS A 41 8.23 -3.06 -5.20
C LYS A 41 6.88 -2.36 -5.19
N PHE A 42 6.00 -2.75 -4.27
CA PHE A 42 4.68 -2.14 -4.14
C PHE A 42 4.77 -0.65 -3.76
N LYS A 43 5.65 -0.28 -2.82
CA LYS A 43 5.90 1.14 -2.46
C LYS A 43 6.42 1.96 -3.64
N ARG A 44 7.31 1.41 -4.47
CA ARG A 44 7.79 2.10 -5.68
C ARG A 44 6.65 2.39 -6.64
N ASN A 45 5.77 1.41 -6.86
CA ASN A 45 4.59 1.58 -7.69
C ASN A 45 3.69 2.71 -7.14
N LEU A 46 3.37 2.69 -5.84
CA LEU A 46 2.58 3.76 -5.21
C LEU A 46 3.23 5.15 -5.36
N ARG A 47 4.56 5.26 -5.23
CA ARG A 47 5.26 6.56 -5.39
C ARG A 47 5.14 7.15 -6.79
N SER A 48 4.89 6.32 -7.81
CA SER A 48 4.63 6.80 -9.17
C SER A 48 3.27 7.48 -9.32
N PHE A 49 2.33 7.24 -8.40
CA PHE A 49 0.95 7.75 -8.44
C PHE A 49 0.58 8.64 -7.26
N PHE A 50 1.38 8.67 -6.18
CA PHE A 50 1.11 9.49 -4.99
C PHE A 50 2.27 10.44 -4.70
N SER A 51 1.99 11.62 -4.13
CA SER A 51 3.03 12.58 -3.78
C SER A 51 3.79 12.17 -2.52
N THR A 52 3.13 11.46 -1.61
CA THR A 52 3.78 10.96 -0.38
C THR A 52 3.36 9.52 -0.13
N VAL A 53 4.31 8.64 0.18
CA VAL A 53 4.05 7.26 0.59
C VAL A 53 4.86 6.97 1.85
N LYS A 54 4.18 6.68 2.96
CA LYS A 54 4.79 6.40 4.26
C LYS A 54 4.28 5.08 4.83
N CYS A 55 5.16 4.34 5.50
CA CYS A 55 4.76 3.17 6.29
C CYS A 55 4.50 3.60 7.74
N TYR A 56 3.49 3.01 8.37
CA TYR A 56 3.15 3.20 9.77
C TYR A 56 3.03 1.83 10.44
N ASN A 57 3.84 1.61 11.46
CA ASN A 57 3.80 0.42 12.30
C ASN A 57 2.96 0.75 13.55
N PRO A 58 1.78 0.13 13.74
CA PRO A 58 0.96 0.41 14.90
C PRO A 58 1.64 -0.07 16.19
N ARG A 59 1.74 0.77 17.22
CA ARG A 59 2.28 0.35 18.53
C ARG A 59 1.47 -0.79 19.19
N ALA A 60 0.21 -0.99 18.78
CA ALA A 60 -0.72 -1.98 19.33
C ALA A 60 -0.69 -3.33 18.60
N SER A 61 0.02 -3.47 17.48
CA SER A 61 0.18 -4.78 16.85
C SER A 61 1.04 -5.63 17.78
N ARG A 62 0.41 -6.64 18.41
CA ARG A 62 1.02 -7.66 19.29
C ARG A 62 2.47 -7.90 18.88
N LYS A 63 3.39 -7.92 19.85
CA LYS A 63 4.88 -8.00 19.78
C LYS A 63 5.53 -8.90 18.69
N TYR A 64 4.76 -9.63 17.90
CA TYR A 64 5.16 -10.59 16.86
C TYR A 64 4.44 -10.41 15.50
N SER A 65 3.59 -9.39 15.30
CA SER A 65 2.92 -9.17 14.02
C SER A 65 3.79 -8.31 13.10
N SER A 66 4.07 -8.79 11.89
CA SER A 66 4.75 -8.06 10.80
C SER A 66 3.82 -7.10 10.05
N GLU A 67 2.71 -6.70 10.67
CA GLU A 67 1.70 -5.85 10.05
C GLU A 67 2.15 -4.38 10.00
N ILE A 68 2.03 -3.78 8.82
CA ILE A 68 2.28 -2.37 8.59
C ILE A 68 1.13 -1.75 7.77
N TYR A 69 0.93 -0.46 7.94
CA TYR A 69 0.02 0.32 7.11
C TYR A 69 0.82 1.18 6.15
N ILE A 70 0.52 1.10 4.86
CA ILE A 70 1.02 2.06 3.88
C ILE A 70 -0.01 3.16 3.73
N ILE A 71 0.43 4.40 3.92
CA ILE A 71 -0.36 5.61 3.76
C ILE A 71 0.19 6.35 2.54
N ALA A 72 -0.57 6.32 1.44
CA ALA A 72 -0.27 7.00 0.19
C ALA A 72 -1.19 8.21 0.04
N LYS A 73 -0.60 9.41 -0.05
CA LYS A 73 -1.32 10.68 -0.05
C LYS A 73 -1.15 11.46 -1.34
N THR A 74 -2.21 12.19 -1.70
CA THR A 74 -2.27 13.05 -2.87
C THR A 74 -2.04 12.26 -4.15
N PHE A 75 -3.11 11.57 -4.59
CA PHE A 75 -3.14 10.86 -5.87
C PHE A 75 -2.93 11.86 -7.01
N LYS A 76 -2.00 11.50 -7.91
CA LYS A 76 -1.67 12.21 -9.14
C LYS A 76 -2.27 11.38 -10.26
N GLN A 77 -3.42 11.81 -10.76
CA GLN A 77 -4.11 11.25 -11.89
C GLN A 77 -3.18 11.39 -13.10
N LYS A 78 -2.64 10.26 -13.54
CA LYS A 78 -1.96 10.21 -14.82
C LYS A 78 -3.05 10.14 -15.88
N ASN A 79 -3.19 11.22 -16.64
CA ASN A 79 -3.91 11.15 -17.91
C ASN A 79 -3.10 10.20 -18.80
N ILE A 80 -3.57 8.96 -18.91
CA ILE A 80 -3.10 7.98 -19.91
C ILE A 80 -3.88 8.24 -21.19
#